data_AF-A0A2T7TDP7-F1
#
_entry.id   AF-A0A2T7TDP7-F1
#
_cell.length_a   1.000
_cell.length_b   1.000
_cell.length_c   1.000
_cell.angle_alpha   90.00
_cell.angle_beta   90.00
_cell.angle_gamma   90.00
#
_symmetry.space_group_name_H-M   'P 1'
#
loop_
_entity.id
_entity.type
_entity.pdbx_description
1 polymer ?
#
loop_
_entity_poly.entity_id
_entity_poly.type
_entity_poly.pdbx_seq_one_letter_code
_entity_poly.pdbx_strand_id
1 'polypeptide(L)'
;MLFLYFVLLVCSAILLVAGLVEQRRHFTNLNRIPSRVLVNGIRGKSSITRLCAGALRGGELITVAKTTGTAARFIHPDATEEPVYRKFGIANVVEQIGIVRRAAAYNPDALVIECMAVMPALQEINQSKLIRSTIGVLCNVREDHLAEMGPTLDDVARSLSRSMPEDGICVTAEKDRFAILQEEADARNCQLIYADPETVSDEELRGFSWFTFKENVAIALKVAELLGVERETALQGMYDAPPDPGVLSVERYLTPDAKRLRFANVFAANDPESTLMNINQLLDLGAINRPLHVVINCRPDRVERNGQMGEIIPELQPEKVFVIGHPAKSAIDAIPAEWRSRAVDLGGDKRDPEEFMRELLGMLGPDSSLVAIGNIHGQGELLLEHLAELPPDETPDPEDGPADPPAAVHTPAESQGQIPAQAQVSDTVAIPVVSADARPGTAPQQNQQNSQGQQGQQGQQEHPRHDETVALVRYAPRLDPFQPYPEAYEQRYQQRPAAGPPRERGLFEPVQMPEPTQEQTPAPQSAPQPGSSQPGPYGSGDPAQHHPSSHQQPHHPEYPQLPHSPNPSHSVAPQNPGEPR
;
A
#
# COMPACT_ATOMS: atom_id res chain seq x y z
N MET A 1 -50.60 22.93 -14.41
CA MET A 1 -50.26 21.82 -13.49
C MET A 1 -49.95 20.52 -14.23
N LEU A 2 -50.85 19.96 -15.07
CA LEU A 2 -50.61 18.70 -15.81
C LEU A 2 -49.32 18.68 -16.65
N PHE A 3 -49.01 19.78 -17.35
CA PHE A 3 -47.77 19.91 -18.12
C PHE A 3 -46.50 19.73 -17.27
N LEU A 4 -46.44 20.33 -16.07
CA LEU A 4 -45.29 20.22 -15.18
C LEU A 4 -45.12 18.79 -14.65
N TYR A 5 -46.23 18.09 -14.35
CA TYR A 5 -46.18 16.67 -13.99
C TYR A 5 -45.66 15.80 -15.13
N PHE A 6 -46.06 16.07 -16.36
CA PHE A 6 -45.55 15.36 -17.53
C PHE A 6 -44.05 15.60 -17.74
N VAL A 7 -43.58 16.86 -17.63
CA VAL A 7 -42.15 17.19 -17.72
C VAL A 7 -41.37 16.48 -16.62
N LEU A 8 -41.83 16.53 -15.37
CA LEU A 8 -41.17 15.83 -14.26
C LEU A 8 -41.10 14.33 -14.50
N LEU A 9 -42.19 13.71 -14.98
CA LEU A 9 -42.23 12.28 -15.29
C LEU A 9 -41.26 11.91 -16.41
N VAL A 10 -41.20 12.70 -17.49
CA VAL A 10 -40.27 12.48 -18.59
C VAL A 10 -38.82 12.64 -18.12
N CYS A 11 -38.50 13.69 -17.36
CA CYS A 11 -37.17 13.88 -16.79
C CYS A 11 -36.77 12.72 -15.86
N SER A 12 -37.70 12.27 -15.00
CA SER A 12 -37.49 11.14 -14.11
C SER A 12 -37.27 9.83 -14.86
N ALA A 13 -38.04 9.61 -15.95
CA ALA A 13 -37.88 8.45 -16.82
C ALA A 13 -36.53 8.47 -17.56
N ILE A 14 -36.10 9.63 -18.08
CA ILE A 14 -34.79 9.79 -18.72
C ILE A 14 -33.67 9.49 -17.72
N LEU A 15 -33.74 10.06 -16.50
CA LEU A 15 -32.75 9.81 -15.46
C LEU A 15 -32.70 8.33 -15.04
N LEU A 16 -33.87 7.68 -14.90
CA LEU A 16 -33.96 6.26 -14.60
C LEU A 16 -33.30 5.42 -15.72
N VAL A 17 -33.63 5.68 -16.98
CA VAL A 17 -33.04 4.97 -18.12
C VAL A 17 -31.53 5.20 -18.18
N ALA A 18 -31.06 6.43 -17.99
CA ALA A 18 -29.64 6.76 -17.96
C ALA A 18 -28.91 5.98 -16.85
N GLY A 19 -29.46 5.95 -15.63
CA GLY A 19 -28.90 5.20 -14.51
C GLY A 19 -28.87 3.69 -14.74
N LEU A 20 -29.92 3.12 -15.35
CA LEU A 20 -29.94 1.71 -15.74
C LEU A 20 -28.87 1.37 -16.79
N VAL A 21 -28.67 2.25 -17.78
CA VAL A 21 -27.63 2.09 -18.80
C VAL A 21 -26.24 2.17 -18.19
N GLU A 22 -26.00 3.15 -17.31
CA GLU A 22 -24.72 3.29 -16.59
C GLU A 22 -24.43 2.06 -15.74
N GLN A 23 -25.40 1.59 -14.95
CA GLN A 23 -25.25 0.40 -14.11
C GLN A 23 -24.94 -0.84 -14.95
N ARG A 24 -25.65 -1.05 -16.07
CA ARG A 24 -25.39 -2.18 -16.96
C ARG A 24 -23.99 -2.13 -17.58
N ARG A 25 -23.53 -0.94 -18.00
CA ARG A 25 -22.17 -0.75 -18.52
C ARG A 25 -21.13 -1.04 -17.45
N HIS A 26 -21.34 -0.58 -16.22
CA HIS A 26 -20.46 -0.86 -15.09
C HIS A 26 -20.38 -2.36 -14.80
N PHE A 27 -21.52 -3.05 -14.74
CA PHE A 27 -21.55 -4.50 -14.53
C PHE A 27 -20.90 -5.27 -15.68
N THR A 28 -21.03 -4.77 -16.91
CA THR A 28 -20.31 -5.35 -18.06
C THR A 28 -18.80 -5.24 -17.88
N ASN A 29 -18.30 -4.11 -17.37
CA ASN A 29 -16.87 -3.94 -17.08
C ASN A 29 -16.42 -4.85 -15.93
N LEU A 30 -17.22 -4.99 -14.86
CA LEU A 30 -16.91 -5.92 -13.76
C LEU A 30 -16.83 -7.37 -14.25
N ASN A 31 -17.76 -7.80 -15.11
CA ASN A 31 -17.78 -9.15 -15.65
C ASN A 31 -16.59 -9.48 -16.58
N ARG A 32 -15.87 -8.47 -17.07
CA ARG A 32 -14.64 -8.65 -17.86
C ARG A 32 -13.40 -8.91 -17.01
N ILE A 33 -13.49 -8.68 -15.70
CA ILE A 33 -12.38 -8.84 -14.77
C ILE A 33 -12.74 -10.03 -13.88
N PRO A 34 -12.28 -11.26 -14.17
CA PRO A 34 -12.80 -12.45 -13.50
C PRO A 34 -12.49 -12.43 -12.00
N SER A 35 -11.26 -12.06 -11.62
CA SER A 35 -10.82 -11.99 -10.23
C SER A 35 -10.82 -10.55 -9.74
N ARG A 36 -11.61 -10.27 -8.70
CA ARG A 36 -11.71 -8.92 -8.12
C ARG A 36 -11.43 -9.04 -6.63
N VAL A 37 -10.27 -8.56 -6.20
CA VAL A 37 -9.81 -8.61 -4.82
C VAL A 37 -10.12 -7.26 -4.15
N LEU A 38 -10.96 -7.26 -3.12
CA LEU A 38 -11.27 -6.05 -2.33
C LEU A 38 -10.54 -6.10 -0.99
N VAL A 39 -9.59 -5.19 -0.80
CA VAL A 39 -8.77 -5.12 0.42
C VAL A 39 -9.34 -4.07 1.38
N ASN A 40 -9.73 -4.51 2.57
CA ASN A 40 -10.28 -3.67 3.61
C ASN A 40 -9.66 -3.99 4.99
N GLY A 41 -9.84 -3.09 5.96
CA GLY A 41 -9.24 -3.19 7.29
C GLY A 41 -8.81 -1.83 7.82
N ILE A 42 -8.32 -1.79 9.06
CA ILE A 42 -7.91 -0.53 9.67
C ILE A 42 -6.54 -0.11 9.14
N ARG A 43 -5.51 -0.94 9.30
CA ARG A 43 -4.13 -0.67 8.83
C ARG A 43 -3.67 -1.64 7.75
N GLY A 44 -2.70 -1.23 6.93
CA GLY A 44 -2.02 -2.10 5.96
C GLY A 44 -2.72 -2.29 4.60
N LYS A 45 -3.88 -1.67 4.38
CA LYS A 45 -4.68 -1.86 3.14
C LYS A 45 -3.90 -1.56 1.86
N SER A 46 -3.20 -0.43 1.80
CA SER A 46 -2.45 -0.02 0.60
C SER A 46 -1.25 -0.93 0.35
N SER A 47 -0.50 -1.30 1.40
CA SER A 47 0.60 -2.26 1.32
C SER A 47 0.14 -3.64 0.85
N ILE A 48 -0.93 -4.19 1.44
CA ILE A 48 -1.50 -5.48 1.02
C ILE A 48 -2.01 -5.41 -0.43
N THR A 49 -2.66 -4.31 -0.82
CA THR A 49 -3.10 -4.12 -2.21
C THR A 49 -1.92 -4.23 -3.19
N ARG A 50 -0.78 -3.63 -2.86
CA ARG A 50 0.44 -3.67 -3.66
C ARG A 50 1.09 -5.05 -3.67
N LEU A 51 1.17 -5.70 -2.51
CA LEU A 51 1.71 -7.06 -2.37
C LEU A 51 0.87 -8.07 -3.16
N CYS A 52 -0.45 -8.06 -3.01
CA CYS A 52 -1.34 -8.91 -3.82
C CYS A 52 -1.14 -8.64 -5.31
N ALA A 53 -1.06 -7.37 -5.73
CA ALA A 53 -0.87 -7.05 -7.14
C ALA A 53 0.51 -7.50 -7.66
N GLY A 54 1.56 -7.36 -6.85
CA GLY A 54 2.92 -7.83 -7.13
C GLY A 54 2.97 -9.34 -7.26
N ALA A 55 2.42 -10.06 -6.28
CA ALA A 55 2.33 -11.51 -6.28
C ALA A 55 1.65 -12.05 -7.56
N LEU A 56 0.50 -11.47 -7.92
CA LEU A 56 -0.25 -11.91 -9.10
C LEU A 56 0.49 -11.60 -10.40
N ARG A 57 1.17 -10.45 -10.51
CA ARG A 57 2.05 -10.16 -11.66
C ARG A 57 3.24 -11.11 -11.75
N GLY A 58 3.83 -11.49 -10.61
CA GLY A 58 4.91 -12.49 -10.56
C GLY A 58 4.47 -13.85 -11.11
N GLY A 59 3.19 -14.20 -10.94
CA GLY A 59 2.55 -15.34 -11.59
C GLY A 59 2.07 -15.11 -13.03
N GLU A 60 2.57 -14.07 -13.71
CA GLU A 60 2.22 -13.69 -15.08
C GLU A 60 0.74 -13.31 -15.31
N LEU A 61 -0.03 -13.01 -14.26
CA LEU A 61 -1.41 -12.54 -14.39
C LEU A 61 -1.43 -11.04 -14.71
N ILE A 62 -2.23 -10.66 -15.71
CA ILE A 62 -2.48 -9.25 -16.05
C ILE A 62 -3.26 -8.62 -14.90
N THR A 63 -2.57 -7.89 -14.03
CA THR A 63 -3.13 -7.39 -12.79
C THR A 63 -3.10 -5.88 -12.73
N VAL A 64 -4.29 -5.28 -12.59
CA VAL A 64 -4.44 -3.84 -12.32
C VAL A 64 -4.69 -3.66 -10.83
N ALA A 65 -4.17 -2.58 -10.24
CA ALA A 65 -4.46 -2.27 -8.85
C ALA A 65 -4.79 -0.80 -8.58
N LYS A 66 -5.42 -0.53 -7.44
CA LYS A 66 -5.72 0.84 -7.01
C LYS A 66 -5.68 0.98 -5.49
N THR A 67 -4.87 1.94 -5.02
CA THR A 67 -4.77 2.33 -3.59
C THR A 67 -5.60 3.58 -3.30
N THR A 68 -6.03 3.77 -2.04
CA THR A 68 -6.97 4.84 -1.66
C THR A 68 -6.42 5.87 -0.68
N GLY A 69 -5.23 5.66 -0.13
CA GLY A 69 -4.59 6.56 0.85
C GLY A 69 -4.31 7.99 0.37
N THR A 70 -3.52 8.72 1.17
CA THR A 70 -3.17 10.14 0.92
C THR A 70 -2.61 10.36 -0.48
N ALA A 71 -1.79 9.43 -0.98
CA ALA A 71 -1.36 9.36 -2.36
C ALA A 71 -2.10 8.23 -3.09
N ALA A 72 -3.35 8.45 -3.50
CA ALA A 72 -4.08 7.45 -4.26
C ALA A 72 -3.44 7.21 -5.63
N ARG A 73 -3.20 5.94 -5.95
CA ARG A 73 -2.51 5.50 -7.17
C ARG A 73 -3.37 4.50 -7.93
N PHE A 74 -3.39 4.66 -9.25
CA PHE A 74 -3.78 3.60 -10.17
C PHE A 74 -2.49 2.93 -10.64
N ILE A 75 -2.43 1.62 -10.49
CA ILE A 75 -1.25 0.80 -10.77
C ILE A 75 -1.56 -0.03 -12.01
N HIS A 76 -0.79 0.20 -13.07
CA HIS A 76 -0.95 -0.45 -14.36
C HIS A 76 -0.43 -1.90 -14.33
N PRO A 77 -0.76 -2.72 -15.35
CA PRO A 77 -0.28 -4.11 -15.42
C PRO A 77 1.24 -4.27 -15.42
N ASP A 78 1.98 -3.25 -15.85
CA ASP A 78 3.44 -3.19 -15.85
C ASP A 78 4.03 -2.59 -14.55
N ALA A 79 3.21 -2.46 -13.51
CA ALA A 79 3.52 -1.83 -12.23
C ALA A 79 3.83 -0.32 -12.27
N THR A 80 3.72 0.34 -13.43
CA THR A 80 3.78 1.81 -13.47
C THR A 80 2.58 2.42 -12.76
N GLU A 81 2.73 3.66 -12.26
CA GLU A 81 1.71 4.30 -11.43
C GLU A 81 1.35 5.70 -11.92
N GLU A 82 0.05 5.99 -11.87
CA GLU A 82 -0.47 7.34 -12.07
C GLU A 82 -1.27 7.82 -10.85
N PRO A 83 -1.17 9.10 -10.47
CA PRO A 83 -2.02 9.68 -9.45
C PRO A 83 -3.52 9.59 -9.81
N VAL A 84 -4.36 9.18 -8.87
CA VAL A 84 -5.82 9.29 -9.01
C VAL A 84 -6.25 10.68 -8.57
N TYR A 85 -6.48 11.57 -9.53
CA TYR A 85 -6.92 12.95 -9.26
C TYR A 85 -8.39 12.98 -8.81
N ARG A 86 -8.62 13.55 -7.62
CA ARG A 86 -9.95 13.70 -7.02
C ARG A 86 -10.49 15.09 -7.23
N LYS A 87 -11.76 15.18 -7.67
CA LYS A 87 -12.45 16.47 -7.79
C LYS A 87 -12.58 17.10 -6.40
N PHE A 88 -12.07 18.32 -6.24
CA PHE A 88 -11.98 19.04 -4.96
C PHE A 88 -11.13 18.36 -3.86
N GLY A 89 -10.31 17.37 -4.21
CA GLY A 89 -9.50 16.62 -3.23
C GLY A 89 -10.30 15.69 -2.32
N ILE A 90 -11.60 15.49 -2.57
CA ILE A 90 -12.47 14.68 -1.72
C ILE A 90 -12.57 13.25 -2.28
N ALA A 91 -12.29 12.25 -1.45
CA ALA A 91 -12.51 10.85 -1.80
C ALA A 91 -14.01 10.53 -1.88
N ASN A 92 -14.42 9.82 -2.92
CA ASN A 92 -15.81 9.43 -3.09
C ASN A 92 -15.88 8.02 -3.70
N VAL A 93 -16.67 7.13 -3.09
CA VAL A 93 -16.85 5.75 -3.57
C VAL A 93 -17.28 5.67 -5.04
N VAL A 94 -17.95 6.69 -5.58
CA VAL A 94 -18.33 6.77 -6.99
C VAL A 94 -17.12 6.78 -7.94
N GLU A 95 -15.93 7.19 -7.49
CA GLU A 95 -14.70 7.15 -8.29
C GLU A 95 -14.38 5.72 -8.78
N GLN A 96 -14.82 4.70 -8.03
CA GLN A 96 -14.59 3.30 -8.35
C GLN A 96 -15.20 2.88 -9.69
N ILE A 97 -16.30 3.51 -10.12
CA ILE A 97 -16.90 3.24 -11.44
C ILE A 97 -15.91 3.59 -12.56
N GLY A 98 -15.22 4.73 -12.43
CA GLY A 98 -14.20 5.17 -13.36
C GLY A 98 -12.97 4.25 -13.36
N ILE A 99 -12.53 3.84 -12.16
CA ILE A 99 -11.40 2.92 -11.98
C ILE A 99 -11.68 1.57 -12.62
N VAL A 100 -12.83 0.95 -12.35
CA VAL A 100 -13.23 -0.33 -12.95
C VAL A 100 -13.31 -0.23 -14.46
N ARG A 101 -13.88 0.86 -15.00
CA ARG A 101 -13.93 1.07 -16.46
C ARG A 101 -12.53 1.17 -17.08
N ARG A 102 -11.59 1.86 -16.41
CA ARG A 102 -10.19 1.96 -16.86
C ARG A 102 -9.48 0.62 -16.77
N ALA A 103 -9.62 -0.09 -15.65
CA ALA A 103 -9.06 -1.41 -15.43
C ALA A 103 -9.54 -2.41 -16.50
N ALA A 104 -10.84 -2.46 -16.77
CA ALA A 104 -11.43 -3.36 -17.76
C ALA A 104 -10.91 -3.15 -19.19
N ALA A 105 -10.34 -1.98 -19.52
CA ALA A 105 -9.75 -1.73 -20.83
C ALA A 105 -8.46 -2.54 -21.07
N TYR A 106 -7.80 -2.99 -20.00
CA TYR A 106 -6.62 -3.86 -20.08
C TYR A 106 -6.98 -5.34 -20.25
N ASN A 107 -8.29 -5.70 -20.16
CA ASN A 107 -8.76 -7.09 -20.04
C ASN A 107 -7.95 -7.89 -18.98
N PRO A 108 -7.87 -7.39 -17.74
CA PRO A 108 -7.01 -8.00 -16.73
C PRO A 108 -7.60 -9.30 -16.22
N ASP A 109 -6.72 -10.22 -15.83
CA ASP A 109 -7.07 -11.43 -15.08
C ASP A 109 -7.52 -11.05 -13.66
N ALA A 110 -6.90 -10.02 -13.07
CA ALA A 110 -7.21 -9.58 -11.71
C ALA A 110 -7.28 -8.04 -11.56
N LEU A 111 -8.21 -7.58 -10.74
CA LEU A 111 -8.23 -6.24 -10.17
C LEU A 111 -8.05 -6.34 -8.66
N VAL A 112 -7.00 -5.73 -8.10
CA VAL A 112 -6.81 -5.61 -6.65
C VAL A 112 -7.10 -4.17 -6.23
N ILE A 113 -8.09 -3.98 -5.38
CA ILE A 113 -8.56 -2.64 -5.03
C ILE A 113 -8.75 -2.47 -3.54
N GLU A 114 -8.24 -1.36 -3.04
CA GLU A 114 -8.44 -0.95 -1.67
C GLU A 114 -9.86 -0.39 -1.45
N CYS A 115 -10.45 -0.72 -0.30
CA CYS A 115 -11.67 -0.13 0.21
C CYS A 115 -11.38 1.22 0.87
N MET A 116 -12.04 2.27 0.39
CA MET A 116 -11.96 3.63 0.96
C MET A 116 -13.08 3.94 1.96
N ALA A 117 -14.08 3.07 2.08
CA ALA A 117 -15.31 3.38 2.80
C ALA A 117 -15.15 3.08 4.29
N VAL A 118 -15.38 4.10 5.12
CA VAL A 118 -15.40 3.97 6.58
C VAL A 118 -16.78 3.51 7.05
N MET A 119 -17.85 4.17 6.58
CA MET A 119 -19.21 3.86 7.01
C MET A 119 -19.68 2.48 6.54
N PRO A 120 -20.29 1.65 7.41
CA PRO A 120 -20.75 0.29 7.07
C PRO A 120 -21.61 0.24 5.80
N ALA A 121 -22.55 1.17 5.64
CA ALA A 121 -23.43 1.23 4.47
C ALA A 121 -22.67 1.52 3.16
N LEU A 122 -21.60 2.33 3.23
CA LEU A 122 -20.76 2.60 2.06
C LEU A 122 -19.84 1.42 1.74
N GLN A 123 -19.39 0.68 2.74
CA GLN A 123 -18.65 -0.57 2.54
C GLN A 123 -19.52 -1.61 1.83
N GLU A 124 -20.78 -1.75 2.27
CA GLU A 124 -21.75 -2.67 1.66
C GLU A 124 -22.08 -2.28 0.21
N ILE A 125 -22.25 -0.99 -0.08
CA ILE A 125 -22.45 -0.52 -1.47
C ILE A 125 -21.20 -0.76 -2.32
N ASN A 126 -20.02 -0.52 -1.76
CA ASN A 126 -18.75 -0.75 -2.45
C ASN A 126 -18.62 -2.23 -2.85
N GLN A 127 -18.94 -3.14 -1.94
CA GLN A 127 -18.90 -4.58 -2.20
C GLN A 127 -20.03 -5.03 -3.14
N SER A 128 -21.29 -4.78 -2.79
CA SER A 128 -22.45 -5.35 -3.50
C SER A 128 -22.70 -4.75 -4.90
N LYS A 129 -22.23 -3.51 -5.16
CA LYS A 129 -22.51 -2.80 -6.42
C LYS A 129 -21.27 -2.31 -7.16
N LEU A 130 -20.30 -1.72 -6.46
CA LEU A 130 -19.21 -1.02 -7.15
C LEU A 130 -18.08 -1.96 -7.57
N ILE A 131 -17.69 -2.91 -6.71
CA ILE A 131 -16.56 -3.81 -6.95
C ILE A 131 -17.01 -5.26 -7.17
N ARG A 132 -18.04 -5.72 -6.44
CA ARG A 132 -18.51 -7.12 -6.49
C ARG A 132 -17.34 -8.10 -6.41
N SER A 133 -16.52 -7.95 -5.36
CA SER A 133 -15.30 -8.74 -5.22
C SER A 133 -15.61 -10.24 -5.26
N THR A 134 -14.72 -11.03 -5.83
CA THR A 134 -14.73 -12.49 -5.73
C THR A 134 -13.95 -12.95 -4.50
N ILE A 135 -12.94 -12.16 -4.11
CA ILE A 135 -12.11 -12.38 -2.93
C ILE A 135 -12.13 -11.07 -2.10
N GLY A 136 -12.67 -11.15 -0.89
CA GLY A 136 -12.50 -10.11 0.12
C GLY A 136 -11.21 -10.33 0.92
N VAL A 137 -10.61 -9.26 1.40
CA VAL A 137 -9.49 -9.31 2.33
C VAL A 137 -9.80 -8.40 3.51
N LEU A 138 -9.72 -8.93 4.72
CA LEU A 138 -9.80 -8.16 5.97
C LEU A 138 -8.45 -8.20 6.68
N CYS A 139 -7.73 -7.09 6.66
CA CYS A 139 -6.33 -7.02 7.09
C CYS A 139 -6.18 -7.21 8.60
N ASN A 140 -6.93 -6.43 9.39
CA ASN A 140 -6.93 -6.42 10.86
C ASN A 140 -8.13 -5.60 11.38
N VAL A 141 -8.47 -5.84 12.64
CA VAL A 141 -9.47 -5.09 13.41
C VAL A 141 -8.73 -4.31 14.51
N ARG A 142 -8.82 -2.97 14.47
CA ARG A 142 -8.17 -2.07 15.44
C ARG A 142 -9.10 -0.91 15.79
N GLU A 143 -8.78 -0.19 16.87
CA GLU A 143 -9.55 1.00 17.26
C GLU A 143 -9.25 2.13 16.28
N ASP A 144 -10.24 2.47 15.47
CA ASP A 144 -10.26 3.63 14.60
C ASP A 144 -11.72 3.89 14.18
N HIS A 145 -12.07 5.16 13.90
CA HIS A 145 -13.40 5.54 13.43
C HIS A 145 -14.59 4.94 14.23
N LEU A 146 -14.46 4.84 15.56
CA LEU A 146 -15.48 4.22 16.43
C LEU A 146 -16.84 4.94 16.37
N ALA A 147 -16.85 6.24 16.05
CA ALA A 147 -18.08 7.00 15.87
C ALA A 147 -18.89 6.51 14.66
N GLU A 148 -18.20 6.07 13.60
CA GLU A 148 -18.81 5.57 12.36
C GLU A 148 -19.01 4.06 12.34
N MET A 149 -18.06 3.31 12.92
CA MET A 149 -18.02 1.85 12.87
C MET A 149 -18.67 1.17 14.08
N GLY A 150 -18.88 1.92 15.16
CA GLY A 150 -19.43 1.44 16.42
C GLY A 150 -18.40 1.49 17.56
N PRO A 151 -18.88 1.50 18.81
CA PRO A 151 -18.07 1.85 19.98
C PRO A 151 -17.03 0.79 20.38
N THR A 152 -17.14 -0.46 19.92
CA THR A 152 -16.25 -1.56 20.32
C THR A 152 -15.50 -2.16 19.13
N LEU A 153 -14.39 -2.85 19.39
CA LEU A 153 -13.65 -3.60 18.37
C LEU A 153 -14.51 -4.69 17.69
N ASP A 154 -15.47 -5.26 18.42
CA ASP A 154 -16.42 -6.22 17.86
C ASP A 154 -17.35 -5.54 16.84
N ASP A 155 -17.78 -4.30 17.13
CA ASP A 155 -18.54 -3.49 16.17
C ASP A 155 -17.70 -3.15 14.93
N VAL A 156 -16.42 -2.80 15.13
CA VAL A 156 -15.47 -2.57 14.02
C VAL A 156 -15.33 -3.83 13.16
N ALA A 157 -15.21 -5.02 13.77
CA ALA A 157 -15.15 -6.28 13.04
C ALA A 157 -16.42 -6.53 12.20
N ARG A 158 -17.62 -6.32 12.77
CA ARG A 158 -18.91 -6.45 12.06
C ARG A 158 -19.08 -5.39 10.97
N SER A 159 -18.60 -4.17 11.20
CA SER A 159 -18.57 -3.07 10.23
C SER A 159 -17.71 -3.45 9.02
N LEU A 160 -16.46 -3.87 9.24
CA LEU A 160 -15.53 -4.30 8.19
C LEU A 160 -16.07 -5.49 7.40
N SER A 161 -16.77 -6.41 8.06
CA SER A 161 -17.39 -7.59 7.43
C SER A 161 -18.47 -7.24 6.39
N ARG A 162 -18.95 -5.99 6.34
CA ARG A 162 -19.83 -5.49 5.27
C ARG A 162 -19.16 -5.45 3.89
N SER A 163 -17.84 -5.54 3.86
CA SER A 163 -17.07 -5.66 2.61
C SER A 163 -16.84 -7.11 2.15
N MET A 164 -17.25 -8.12 2.94
CA MET A 164 -17.13 -9.53 2.53
C MET A 164 -18.03 -9.83 1.32
N PRO A 165 -17.55 -10.63 0.35
CA PRO A 165 -18.40 -11.09 -0.73
C PRO A 165 -19.48 -12.06 -0.26
N GLU A 166 -20.62 -12.03 -0.94
CA GLU A 166 -21.63 -13.09 -0.87
C GLU A 166 -21.21 -14.22 -1.80
N ASP A 167 -21.35 -15.48 -1.36
CA ASP A 167 -20.96 -16.67 -2.12
C ASP A 167 -19.50 -16.64 -2.62
N GLY A 168 -18.62 -15.98 -1.86
CA GLY A 168 -17.21 -15.76 -2.21
C GLY A 168 -16.25 -16.23 -1.15
N ILE A 169 -15.01 -15.73 -1.22
CA ILE A 169 -13.94 -16.06 -0.26
C ILE A 169 -13.52 -14.78 0.44
N CYS A 170 -13.22 -14.85 1.73
CA CYS A 170 -12.60 -13.79 2.50
C CYS A 170 -11.31 -14.29 3.14
N VAL A 171 -10.20 -13.56 2.97
CA VAL A 171 -8.91 -13.88 3.59
C VAL A 171 -8.61 -12.89 4.72
N THR A 172 -8.11 -13.37 5.85
CA THR A 172 -7.73 -12.52 6.98
C THR A 172 -6.56 -13.07 7.77
N ALA A 173 -5.72 -12.20 8.33
CA ALA A 173 -4.73 -12.56 9.36
C ALA A 173 -5.21 -12.16 10.78
N GLU A 174 -6.43 -11.64 10.93
CA GLU A 174 -6.99 -11.25 12.22
C GLU A 174 -7.26 -12.48 13.08
N LYS A 175 -6.59 -12.56 14.24
CA LYS A 175 -6.68 -13.70 15.15
C LYS A 175 -7.69 -13.48 16.27
N ASP A 176 -7.68 -12.30 16.89
CA ASP A 176 -8.43 -12.05 18.12
C ASP A 176 -9.94 -12.04 17.88
N ARG A 177 -10.37 -11.46 16.74
CA ARG A 177 -11.79 -11.36 16.36
C ARG A 177 -12.20 -12.37 15.31
N PHE A 178 -11.39 -13.39 15.07
CA PHE A 178 -11.65 -14.40 14.03
C PHE A 178 -13.05 -15.03 14.16
N ALA A 179 -13.50 -15.31 15.38
CA ALA A 179 -14.83 -15.89 15.63
C ALA A 179 -15.98 -14.99 15.13
N ILE A 180 -15.87 -13.68 15.29
CA ILE A 180 -16.88 -12.72 14.82
C ILE A 180 -16.84 -12.63 13.29
N LEU A 181 -15.65 -12.59 12.71
CA LEU A 181 -15.49 -12.61 11.25
C LEU A 181 -16.08 -13.91 10.67
N GLN A 182 -15.90 -15.05 11.33
CA GLN A 182 -16.47 -16.33 10.91
C GLN A 182 -18.00 -16.31 10.93
N GLU A 183 -18.61 -15.79 12.01
CA GLU A 183 -20.07 -15.62 12.10
C GLU A 183 -20.62 -14.78 10.95
N GLU A 184 -19.98 -13.65 10.66
CA GLU A 184 -20.39 -12.76 9.57
C GLU A 184 -20.14 -13.37 8.17
N ALA A 185 -19.08 -14.17 8.01
CA ALA A 185 -18.79 -14.88 6.77
C ALA A 185 -19.83 -15.97 6.50
N ASP A 186 -20.17 -16.78 7.52
CA ASP A 186 -21.19 -17.83 7.45
C ASP A 186 -22.56 -17.24 7.06
N ALA A 187 -22.93 -16.08 7.63
CA ALA A 187 -24.17 -15.37 7.32
C ALA A 187 -24.27 -14.91 5.85
N ARG A 188 -23.13 -14.81 5.14
CA ARG A 188 -23.04 -14.40 3.73
C ARG A 188 -22.71 -15.57 2.79
N ASN A 189 -22.70 -16.80 3.32
CA ASN A 189 -22.17 -17.97 2.60
C ASN A 189 -20.78 -17.72 2.02
N CYS A 190 -19.94 -17.00 2.78
CA CYS A 190 -18.59 -16.62 2.41
C CYS A 190 -17.60 -17.54 3.13
N GLN A 191 -16.65 -18.11 2.38
CA GLN A 191 -15.60 -18.91 2.97
C GLN A 191 -14.54 -18.01 3.60
N LEU A 192 -14.44 -18.00 4.93
CA LEU A 192 -13.36 -17.32 5.64
C LEU A 192 -12.11 -18.20 5.68
N ILE A 193 -10.97 -17.64 5.31
CA ILE A 193 -9.67 -18.30 5.29
C ILE A 193 -8.70 -17.50 6.17
N TYR A 194 -8.13 -18.17 7.17
CA TYR A 194 -7.05 -17.61 7.98
C TYR A 194 -5.72 -17.69 7.24
N ALA A 195 -5.03 -16.55 7.09
CA ALA A 195 -3.68 -16.46 6.57
C ALA A 195 -2.71 -16.38 7.76
N ASP A 196 -2.06 -17.50 8.05
CA ASP A 196 -1.19 -17.65 9.21
C ASP A 196 0.16 -16.93 8.99
N PRO A 197 0.49 -15.87 9.76
CA PRO A 197 1.75 -15.14 9.64
C PRO A 197 2.99 -16.01 9.92
N GLU A 198 2.86 -17.07 10.72
CA GLU A 198 3.97 -17.97 11.05
C GLU A 198 4.46 -18.79 9.84
N THR A 199 3.66 -18.82 8.76
CA THR A 199 4.08 -19.43 7.49
C THR A 199 5.05 -18.57 6.70
N VAL A 200 5.31 -17.33 7.14
CA VAL A 200 6.28 -16.40 6.53
C VAL A 200 7.52 -16.36 7.40
N SER A 201 8.64 -16.78 6.83
CA SER A 201 9.95 -16.76 7.50
C SER A 201 10.56 -15.35 7.52
N ASP A 202 11.50 -15.11 8.44
CA ASP A 202 12.25 -13.85 8.48
C ASP A 202 13.20 -13.70 7.28
N GLU A 203 13.62 -14.82 6.67
CA GLU A 203 14.37 -14.83 5.41
C GLU A 203 13.52 -14.32 4.25
N GLU A 204 12.26 -14.77 4.13
CA GLU A 204 11.34 -14.25 3.13
C GLU A 204 11.03 -12.76 3.35
N LEU A 205 11.04 -12.26 4.59
CA LEU A 205 10.90 -10.83 4.85
C LEU A 205 12.13 -10.02 4.42
N ARG A 206 13.34 -10.59 4.53
CA ARG A 206 14.59 -9.90 4.12
C ARG A 206 14.69 -9.67 2.62
N GLY A 207 13.89 -10.36 1.80
CA GLY A 207 13.82 -10.10 0.36
C GLY A 207 13.17 -8.76 -0.02
N PHE A 208 12.43 -8.12 0.89
CA PHE A 208 11.83 -6.81 0.64
C PHE A 208 12.84 -5.68 0.85
N SER A 209 12.93 -4.75 -0.10
CA SER A 209 13.73 -3.51 0.05
C SER A 209 13.06 -2.45 0.94
N TRP A 210 11.88 -2.76 1.47
CA TRP A 210 11.14 -1.95 2.43
C TRP A 210 10.59 -2.85 3.54
N PHE A 211 10.26 -2.22 4.65
CA PHE A 211 9.69 -2.91 5.79
C PHE A 211 8.23 -3.30 5.54
N THR A 212 7.89 -4.56 5.81
CA THR A 212 6.53 -5.10 5.74
C THR A 212 6.29 -6.10 6.88
N PHE A 213 5.02 -6.45 7.10
CA PHE A 213 4.59 -7.35 8.18
C PHE A 213 4.28 -8.75 7.63
N LYS A 214 4.57 -9.79 8.43
CA LYS A 214 4.26 -11.19 8.08
C LYS A 214 2.79 -11.38 7.75
N GLU A 215 1.90 -10.72 8.48
CA GLU A 215 0.46 -10.71 8.25
C GLU A 215 0.13 -10.25 6.82
N ASN A 216 0.76 -9.17 6.37
CA ASN A 216 0.50 -8.61 5.03
C ASN A 216 0.98 -9.57 3.93
N VAL A 217 2.15 -10.18 4.12
CA VAL A 217 2.75 -11.13 3.18
C VAL A 217 1.94 -12.43 3.16
N ALA A 218 1.54 -12.96 4.31
CA ALA A 218 0.71 -14.17 4.42
C ALA A 218 -0.63 -14.00 3.71
N ILE A 219 -1.28 -12.84 3.88
CA ILE A 219 -2.52 -12.50 3.16
C ILE A 219 -2.27 -12.50 1.64
N ALA A 220 -1.22 -11.81 1.17
CA ALA A 220 -0.93 -11.71 -0.25
C ALA A 220 -0.59 -13.08 -0.88
N LEU A 221 0.18 -13.91 -0.17
CA LEU A 221 0.47 -15.28 -0.56
C LEU A 221 -0.78 -16.13 -0.65
N LYS A 222 -1.70 -16.01 0.32
CA LYS A 222 -2.94 -16.77 0.29
C LYS A 222 -3.86 -16.34 -0.86
N VAL A 223 -3.92 -15.04 -1.17
CA VAL A 223 -4.63 -14.53 -2.36
C VAL A 223 -4.00 -15.05 -3.65
N ALA A 224 -2.66 -15.08 -3.73
CA ALA A 224 -1.93 -15.61 -4.87
C ALA A 224 -2.20 -17.11 -5.09
N GLU A 225 -2.17 -17.91 -4.01
CA GLU A 225 -2.50 -19.33 -4.02
C GLU A 225 -3.93 -19.58 -4.55
N LEU A 226 -4.91 -18.80 -4.08
CA LEU A 226 -6.31 -18.90 -4.54
C LEU A 226 -6.48 -18.59 -6.03
N LEU A 227 -5.56 -17.84 -6.62
CA LEU A 227 -5.54 -17.49 -8.04
C LEU A 227 -4.55 -18.33 -8.86
N GLY A 228 -4.00 -19.39 -8.26
CA GLY A 228 -3.16 -20.37 -8.94
C GLY A 228 -1.71 -19.92 -9.16
N VAL A 229 -1.24 -18.91 -8.42
CA VAL A 229 0.14 -18.47 -8.47
C VAL A 229 0.97 -19.24 -7.45
N GLU A 230 2.14 -19.71 -7.88
CA GLU A 230 3.08 -20.47 -7.07
C GLU A 230 3.81 -19.55 -6.07
N ARG A 231 4.14 -20.05 -4.88
CA ARG A 231 4.66 -19.25 -3.76
C ARG A 231 5.94 -18.50 -4.10
N GLU A 232 6.92 -19.16 -4.70
CA GLU A 232 8.21 -18.54 -5.05
C GLU A 232 8.00 -17.43 -6.08
N THR A 233 7.20 -17.67 -7.11
CA THR A 233 6.86 -16.62 -8.11
C THR A 233 6.06 -15.47 -7.50
N ALA A 234 5.16 -15.75 -6.55
CA ALA A 234 4.44 -14.73 -5.80
C ALA A 234 5.38 -13.87 -4.96
N LEU A 235 6.32 -14.48 -4.22
CA LEU A 235 7.33 -13.77 -3.42
C LEU A 235 8.21 -12.89 -4.29
N GLN A 236 8.72 -13.42 -5.41
CA GLN A 236 9.52 -12.64 -6.33
C GLN A 236 8.74 -11.42 -6.85
N GLY A 237 7.50 -11.62 -7.29
CA GLY A 237 6.63 -10.52 -7.73
C GLY A 237 6.30 -9.51 -6.62
N MET A 238 6.28 -9.94 -5.36
CA MET A 238 6.13 -9.06 -4.21
C MET A 238 7.40 -8.25 -3.92
N TYR A 239 8.60 -8.81 -4.06
CA TYR A 239 9.88 -8.11 -3.90
C TYR A 239 10.08 -7.04 -4.98
N ASP A 240 9.66 -7.33 -6.21
CA ASP A 240 9.77 -6.43 -7.35
C ASP A 240 8.68 -5.33 -7.37
N ALA A 241 7.67 -5.44 -6.50
CA ALA A 241 6.55 -4.50 -6.47
C ALA A 241 6.96 -3.13 -5.89
N PRO A 242 6.52 -2.00 -6.47
CA PRO A 242 6.78 -0.70 -5.85
C PRO A 242 6.10 -0.58 -4.47
N PRO A 243 6.82 -0.15 -3.42
CA PRO A 243 6.25 0.04 -2.09
C PRO A 243 5.18 1.13 -2.09
N ASP A 244 4.36 1.16 -1.04
CA ASP A 244 3.44 2.28 -0.86
C ASP A 244 4.21 3.57 -0.54
N PRO A 245 3.84 4.74 -1.11
CA PRO A 245 4.55 5.98 -0.83
C PRO A 245 4.59 6.27 0.67
N GLY A 246 5.79 6.37 1.23
CA GLY A 246 6.00 6.63 2.66
C GLY A 246 6.00 5.39 3.56
N VAL A 247 6.04 4.17 3.01
CA VAL A 247 6.37 2.96 3.79
C VAL A 247 7.75 3.10 4.39
N LEU A 248 7.90 2.57 5.60
CA LEU A 248 9.19 2.49 6.28
C LEU A 248 10.18 1.72 5.40
N SER A 249 11.11 2.42 4.78
CA SER A 249 12.25 1.82 4.06
C SER A 249 13.52 2.07 4.86
N VAL A 250 14.47 1.13 4.74
CA VAL A 250 15.86 1.40 5.12
C VAL A 250 16.66 1.52 3.84
N GLU A 251 17.11 2.73 3.55
CA GLU A 251 17.97 3.01 2.40
C GLU A 251 19.43 3.01 2.85
N ARG A 252 20.32 2.56 1.97
CA ARG A 252 21.75 2.47 2.25
C ARG A 252 22.50 3.42 1.34
N TYR A 253 23.30 4.30 1.92
CA TYR A 253 24.03 5.33 1.19
C TYR A 253 25.52 5.34 1.56
N LEU A 254 26.31 5.83 0.62
CA LEU A 254 27.67 6.29 0.88
C LEU A 254 27.64 7.81 1.04
N THR A 255 28.15 8.30 2.16
CA THR A 255 28.32 9.75 2.35
C THR A 255 29.45 10.28 1.44
N PRO A 256 29.55 11.61 1.23
CA PRO A 256 30.66 12.18 0.47
C PRO A 256 32.06 11.82 1.00
N ASP A 257 32.17 11.49 2.29
CA ASP A 257 33.39 11.04 2.96
C ASP A 257 33.54 9.49 2.95
N ALA A 258 32.78 8.79 2.10
CA ALA A 258 32.75 7.32 1.99
C ALA A 258 32.37 6.57 3.28
N LYS A 259 31.59 7.20 4.17
CA LYS A 259 30.98 6.53 5.34
C LYS A 259 29.73 5.76 4.90
N ARG A 260 29.47 4.60 5.49
CA ARG A 260 28.25 3.81 5.26
C ARG A 260 27.12 4.33 6.15
N LEU A 261 25.98 4.61 5.55
CA LEU A 261 24.80 5.13 6.23
C LEU A 261 23.59 4.25 5.94
N ARG A 262 22.97 3.70 6.99
CA ARG A 262 21.63 3.10 6.92
C ARG A 262 20.62 4.14 7.37
N PHE A 263 19.70 4.50 6.50
CA PHE A 263 18.70 5.52 6.79
C PHE A 263 17.31 4.90 6.86
N ALA A 264 16.67 4.95 8.02
CA ALA A 264 15.30 4.49 8.20
C ALA A 264 14.33 5.68 8.25
N ASN A 265 13.39 5.71 7.31
CA ASN A 265 12.35 6.74 7.26
C ASN A 265 11.11 6.35 8.09
N VAL A 266 11.06 6.79 9.35
CA VAL A 266 9.96 6.48 10.29
C VAL A 266 8.99 7.66 10.43
N PHE A 267 8.99 8.64 9.52
CA PHE A 267 8.07 9.79 9.60
C PHE A 267 6.58 9.41 9.53
N ALA A 268 6.26 8.22 9.00
CA ALA A 268 4.89 7.71 8.94
C ALA A 268 4.33 7.30 10.32
N ALA A 269 5.18 7.06 11.32
CA ALA A 269 4.75 6.76 12.67
C ALA A 269 4.20 8.02 13.35
N ASN A 270 2.91 7.98 13.71
CA ASN A 270 2.22 9.18 14.21
C ASN A 270 2.36 9.39 15.73
N ASP A 271 2.70 8.34 16.47
CA ASP A 271 2.73 8.28 17.93
C ASP A 271 4.03 7.64 18.47
N PRO A 272 4.40 7.91 19.74
CA PRO A 272 5.55 7.33 20.42
C PRO A 272 5.65 5.80 20.34
N GLU A 273 4.55 5.10 20.62
CA GLU A 273 4.51 3.64 20.72
C GLU A 273 4.80 2.98 19.37
N SER A 274 4.12 3.42 18.32
CA SER A 274 4.35 2.95 16.95
C SER A 274 5.76 3.28 16.47
N THR A 275 6.33 4.42 16.90
CA THR A 275 7.70 4.82 16.56
C THR A 275 8.71 3.87 17.19
N LEU A 276 8.58 3.58 18.49
CA LEU A 276 9.43 2.65 19.21
C LEU A 276 9.32 1.22 18.66
N MET A 277 8.10 0.76 18.41
CA MET A 277 7.84 -0.55 17.82
C MET A 277 8.57 -0.70 16.48
N ASN A 278 8.42 0.28 15.57
CA ASN A 278 9.08 0.25 14.27
C ASN A 278 10.61 0.22 14.39
N ILE A 279 11.20 1.03 15.27
CA ILE A 279 12.65 1.13 15.39
C ILE A 279 13.26 -0.11 16.05
N ASN A 280 12.64 -0.62 17.12
CA ASN A 280 13.09 -1.85 17.77
C ASN A 280 13.01 -3.03 16.80
N GLN A 281 11.95 -3.10 16.01
CA GLN A 281 11.82 -4.16 15.00
C GLN A 281 12.88 -4.05 13.90
N LEU A 282 13.23 -2.84 13.44
CA LEU A 282 14.33 -2.65 12.49
C LEU A 282 15.70 -3.04 13.08
N LEU A 283 15.91 -2.83 14.38
CA LEU A 283 17.12 -3.28 15.09
C LEU A 283 17.15 -4.80 15.21
N ASP A 284 16.03 -5.43 15.58
CA ASP A 284 15.93 -6.88 15.77
C ASP A 284 16.15 -7.65 14.45
N LEU A 285 15.71 -7.06 13.32
CA LEU A 285 15.94 -7.61 11.98
C LEU A 285 17.35 -7.34 11.43
N GLY A 286 18.18 -6.56 12.13
CA GLY A 286 19.49 -6.13 11.63
C GLY A 286 19.44 -5.13 10.47
N ALA A 287 18.23 -4.66 10.09
CA ALA A 287 18.05 -3.70 9.01
C ALA A 287 18.70 -2.35 9.33
N ILE A 288 18.68 -1.96 10.61
CA ILE A 288 19.54 -0.92 11.17
C ILE A 288 20.34 -1.49 12.34
N ASN A 289 21.47 -0.87 12.64
CA ASN A 289 22.40 -1.33 13.66
C ASN A 289 22.82 -0.17 14.59
N ARG A 290 23.50 -0.52 15.68
CA ARG A 290 24.18 0.46 16.52
C ARG A 290 25.61 0.67 15.98
N PRO A 291 26.12 1.91 15.90
CA PRO A 291 25.60 3.13 16.54
C PRO A 291 24.37 3.75 15.82
N LEU A 292 23.33 4.00 16.62
CA LEU A 292 22.05 4.55 16.19
C LEU A 292 22.02 6.06 16.42
N HIS A 293 21.56 6.82 15.44
CA HIS A 293 21.37 8.25 15.49
C HIS A 293 19.90 8.55 15.16
N VAL A 294 19.33 9.58 15.78
CA VAL A 294 17.92 9.95 15.58
C VAL A 294 17.83 11.37 15.06
N VAL A 295 16.96 11.60 14.08
CA VAL A 295 16.54 12.92 13.61
C VAL A 295 15.09 13.14 14.01
N ILE A 296 14.82 14.19 14.80
CA ILE A 296 13.46 14.63 15.12
C ILE A 296 13.14 15.86 14.26
N ASN A 297 12.15 15.75 13.36
CA ASN A 297 11.66 16.92 12.62
C ASN A 297 10.45 17.56 13.32
N CYS A 298 10.63 18.82 13.72
CA CYS A 298 9.66 19.62 14.46
C CYS A 298 8.83 20.53 13.55
N ARG A 299 7.55 20.72 13.91
CA ARG A 299 6.63 21.63 13.20
C ARG A 299 5.94 22.62 14.15
N PRO A 300 5.68 23.88 13.76
CA PRO A 300 5.15 24.89 14.70
C PRO A 300 3.70 24.68 15.11
N ASP A 301 2.89 24.01 14.29
CA ASP A 301 1.49 23.71 14.61
C ASP A 301 1.31 22.44 15.45
N ARG A 302 2.39 21.71 15.79
CA ARG A 302 2.35 20.43 16.52
C ARG A 302 3.38 20.33 17.65
N VAL A 303 3.50 21.40 18.45
CA VAL A 303 4.48 21.51 19.55
C VAL A 303 4.42 20.33 20.54
N GLU A 304 3.22 19.90 20.94
CA GLU A 304 3.05 18.76 21.85
C GLU A 304 3.61 17.46 21.26
N ARG A 305 3.30 17.19 19.98
CA ARG A 305 3.80 16.01 19.28
C ARG A 305 5.32 16.04 19.09
N ASN A 306 5.92 17.22 18.89
CA ASN A 306 7.37 17.36 18.87
C ASN A 306 7.97 16.92 20.23
N GLY A 307 7.33 17.32 21.33
CA GLY A 307 7.71 16.92 22.69
C GLY A 307 7.64 15.41 22.91
N GLN A 308 6.54 14.78 22.49
CA GLN A 308 6.36 13.32 22.57
C GLN A 308 7.48 12.53 21.87
N MET A 309 8.01 13.03 20.75
CA MET A 309 9.16 12.40 20.08
C MET A 309 10.47 12.58 20.86
N GLY A 310 10.59 13.67 21.64
CA GLY A 310 11.72 13.87 22.55
C GLY A 310 11.67 12.94 23.77
N GLU A 311 10.47 12.63 24.27
CA GLU A 311 10.26 11.78 25.45
C GLU A 311 10.76 10.34 25.24
N ILE A 312 10.69 9.81 24.01
CA ILE A 312 11.09 8.42 23.67
C ILE A 312 12.59 8.21 23.43
N ILE A 313 13.42 9.25 23.56
CA ILE A 313 14.86 9.16 23.31
C ILE A 313 15.59 8.14 24.22
N PRO A 314 15.28 8.01 25.53
CA PRO A 314 15.92 7.01 26.38
C PRO A 314 15.72 5.57 25.91
N GLU A 315 14.55 5.25 25.37
CA GLU A 315 14.20 3.92 24.89
C GLU A 315 14.97 3.57 23.61
N LEU A 316 15.19 4.57 22.73
CA LEU A 316 15.96 4.41 21.50
C LEU A 316 17.48 4.27 21.76
N GLN A 317 17.96 4.89 22.84
CA GLN A 317 19.38 4.95 23.22
C GLN A 317 20.33 5.41 22.09
N PRO A 318 20.10 6.58 21.45
CA PRO A 318 20.92 7.02 20.33
C PRO A 318 22.26 7.61 20.76
N GLU A 319 23.28 7.54 19.90
CA GLU A 319 24.56 8.22 20.08
C GLU A 319 24.39 9.75 19.98
N LYS A 320 23.61 10.21 18.99
CA LYS A 320 23.20 11.62 18.86
C LYS A 320 21.74 11.76 18.47
N VAL A 321 21.15 12.88 18.87
CA VAL A 321 19.80 13.31 18.48
C VAL A 321 19.91 14.61 17.72
N PHE A 322 19.70 14.58 16.41
CA PHE A 322 19.60 15.79 15.61
C PHE A 322 18.15 16.29 15.65
N VAL A 323 17.95 17.58 15.87
CA VAL A 323 16.61 18.18 15.84
C VAL A 323 16.55 19.20 14.72
N ILE A 324 15.67 18.98 13.76
CA ILE A 324 15.46 19.84 12.59
C ILE A 324 14.06 20.46 12.62
N GLY A 325 13.81 21.43 11.73
CA GLY A 325 12.54 22.15 11.67
C GLY A 325 12.41 23.21 12.77
N HIS A 326 11.18 23.62 13.07
CA HIS A 326 10.89 24.71 14.00
C HIS A 326 9.57 24.46 14.76
N PRO A 327 9.47 24.78 16.06
CA PRO A 327 10.54 25.16 16.97
C PRO A 327 11.31 23.94 17.51
N ALA A 328 12.60 23.81 17.21
CA ALA A 328 13.42 22.67 17.65
C ALA A 328 13.39 22.45 19.17
N LYS A 329 13.38 23.54 19.95
CA LYS A 329 13.25 23.50 21.42
C LYS A 329 12.06 22.68 21.93
N SER A 330 10.97 22.61 21.18
CA SER A 330 9.79 21.84 21.62
C SER A 330 10.06 20.34 21.78
N ALA A 331 10.95 19.76 20.97
CA ALA A 331 11.43 18.39 21.18
C ALA A 331 12.57 18.35 22.19
N ILE A 332 13.56 19.25 22.05
CA ILE A 332 14.77 19.27 22.91
C ILE A 332 14.40 19.41 24.39
N ASP A 333 13.42 20.24 24.73
CA ASP A 333 12.96 20.50 26.11
C ASP A 333 12.14 19.33 26.69
N ALA A 334 11.73 18.37 25.87
CA ALA A 334 11.09 17.13 26.33
C ALA A 334 12.07 15.95 26.48
N ILE A 335 13.25 15.99 25.86
CA ILE A 335 14.28 14.95 26.02
C ILE A 335 14.70 14.85 27.49
N PRO A 336 14.76 13.66 28.11
CA PRO A 336 15.22 13.54 29.50
C PRO A 336 16.64 14.09 29.71
N ALA A 337 16.89 14.69 30.88
CA ALA A 337 18.08 15.50 31.14
C ALA A 337 19.42 14.76 30.89
N GLU A 338 19.45 13.45 31.16
CA GLU A 338 20.61 12.59 30.93
C GLU A 338 20.96 12.43 29.43
N TRP A 339 19.97 12.52 28.54
CA TRP A 339 20.12 12.39 27.08
C TRP A 339 20.27 13.73 26.36
N ARG A 340 19.83 14.84 26.99
CA ARG A 340 19.79 16.17 26.35
C ARG A 340 21.15 16.67 25.86
N SER A 341 22.25 16.25 26.48
CA SER A 341 23.61 16.59 26.02
C SER A 341 23.98 15.98 24.66
N ARG A 342 23.26 14.95 24.20
CA ARG A 342 23.41 14.32 22.88
C ARG A 342 22.58 15.02 21.80
N ALA A 343 21.74 15.98 22.18
CA ALA A 343 20.90 16.71 21.25
C ALA A 343 21.71 17.80 20.54
N VAL A 344 21.60 17.84 19.21
CA VAL A 344 22.17 18.89 18.37
C VAL A 344 21.02 19.62 17.68
N ASP A 345 20.90 20.92 17.96
CA ASP A 345 19.90 21.78 17.33
C ASP A 345 20.39 22.16 15.92
N LEU A 346 19.83 21.50 14.92
CA LEU A 346 20.02 21.80 13.50
C LEU A 346 18.82 22.59 12.94
N GLY A 347 17.89 23.03 13.80
CA GLY A 347 16.63 23.65 13.41
C GLY A 347 16.72 25.11 12.96
N GLY A 348 15.56 25.65 12.58
CA GLY A 348 15.39 27.04 12.13
C GLY A 348 14.68 27.16 10.77
N ASP A 349 13.76 28.12 10.66
CA ASP A 349 12.90 28.30 9.46
C ASP A 349 13.65 28.70 8.18
N LYS A 350 14.95 29.01 8.27
CA LYS A 350 15.75 29.59 7.18
C LYS A 350 17.18 29.03 7.10
N ARG A 351 17.45 27.91 7.76
CA ARG A 351 18.77 27.28 7.65
C ARG A 351 18.91 26.61 6.29
N ASP A 352 20.08 26.78 5.67
CA ASP A 352 20.37 26.21 4.37
C ASP A 352 20.38 24.67 4.44
N PRO A 353 19.60 23.96 3.62
CA PRO A 353 19.57 22.50 3.63
C PRO A 353 20.94 21.84 3.47
N GLU A 354 21.78 22.39 2.60
CA GLU A 354 23.13 21.86 2.39
C GLU A 354 24.02 22.02 3.63
N GLU A 355 23.82 23.08 4.40
CA GLU A 355 24.62 23.35 5.60
C GLU A 355 24.28 22.34 6.71
N PHE A 356 22.99 22.14 7.00
CA PHE A 356 22.61 21.20 8.06
C PHE A 356 22.90 19.76 7.65
N MET A 357 22.73 19.40 6.37
CA MET A 357 23.08 18.07 5.88
C MET A 357 24.57 17.77 6.06
N ARG A 358 25.43 18.75 5.72
CA ARG A 358 26.88 18.63 5.93
C ARG A 358 27.24 18.47 7.40
N GLU A 359 26.60 19.24 8.28
CA GLU A 359 26.81 19.16 9.72
C GLU A 359 26.39 17.77 10.27
N LEU A 360 25.19 17.31 9.89
CA LEU A 360 24.65 16.01 10.27
C LEU A 360 25.58 14.88 9.83
N LEU A 361 25.93 14.79 8.53
CA LEU A 361 26.77 13.72 7.99
C LEU A 361 28.21 13.78 8.51
N GLY A 362 28.72 14.98 8.78
CA GLY A 362 30.05 15.19 9.37
C GLY A 362 30.15 14.59 10.77
N MET A 363 29.04 14.56 11.51
CA MET A 363 28.95 14.05 12.87
C MET A 363 28.72 12.53 12.98
N LEU A 364 28.47 11.84 11.87
CA LEU A 364 28.30 10.39 11.83
C LEU A 364 29.65 9.64 11.81
N GLY A 365 29.65 8.42 12.35
CA GLY A 365 30.78 7.50 12.29
C GLY A 365 30.96 6.84 10.91
N PRO A 366 31.96 5.95 10.74
CA PRO A 366 32.23 5.26 9.47
C PRO A 366 31.13 4.29 9.03
N ASP A 367 30.41 3.70 9.98
CA ASP A 367 29.20 2.90 9.76
C ASP A 367 28.17 3.38 10.80
N SER A 368 27.01 3.84 10.36
CA SER A 368 26.01 4.46 11.24
C SER A 368 24.60 4.23 10.73
N SER A 369 23.68 4.06 11.67
CA SER A 369 22.24 4.08 11.37
C SER A 369 21.63 5.41 11.78
N LEU A 370 20.79 5.97 10.92
CA LEU A 370 20.07 7.22 11.13
C LEU A 370 18.58 6.99 10.95
N VAL A 371 17.80 7.32 11.97
CA VAL A 371 16.34 7.17 11.93
C VAL A 371 15.67 8.54 11.97
N ALA A 372 14.78 8.81 11.03
CA ALA A 372 13.99 10.03 11.01
C ALA A 372 12.59 9.84 11.58
N ILE A 373 12.24 10.61 12.61
CA ILE A 373 10.95 10.57 13.32
C ILE A 373 10.30 11.96 13.40
N GLY A 374 9.00 12.00 13.71
CA GLY A 374 8.25 13.24 13.88
C GLY A 374 7.44 13.61 12.63
N ASN A 375 7.51 14.87 12.19
CA ASN A 375 6.74 15.33 11.04
C ASN A 375 7.51 15.12 9.73
N ILE A 376 6.87 14.70 8.65
CA ILE A 376 7.56 14.63 7.35
C ILE A 376 7.75 16.01 6.71
N HIS A 377 6.81 16.94 6.90
CA HIS A 377 6.76 18.17 6.10
C HIS A 377 7.85 19.18 6.47
N GLY A 378 8.23 20.00 5.48
CA GLY A 378 9.21 21.07 5.66
C GLY A 378 10.63 20.54 5.59
N GLN A 379 11.40 20.66 6.67
CA GLN A 379 12.81 20.21 6.71
C GLN A 379 12.95 18.68 6.57
N GLY A 380 11.92 17.90 6.92
CA GLY A 380 11.90 16.45 6.71
C GLY A 380 11.87 16.07 5.23
N GLU A 381 11.08 16.76 4.41
CA GLU A 381 11.06 16.55 2.95
C GLU A 381 12.42 16.91 2.34
N LEU A 382 13.03 18.02 2.77
CA LEU A 382 14.36 18.44 2.31
C LEU A 382 15.46 17.45 2.72
N LEU A 383 15.39 16.89 3.94
CA LEU A 383 16.28 15.82 4.39
C LEU A 383 16.19 14.61 3.45
N LEU A 384 14.98 14.16 3.12
CA LEU A 384 14.77 13.03 2.21
C LEU A 384 15.29 13.31 0.80
N GLU A 385 15.04 14.51 0.27
CA GLU A 385 15.54 14.93 -1.05
C GLU A 385 17.08 14.89 -1.11
N HIS A 386 17.78 15.42 -0.10
CA HIS A 386 19.25 15.43 -0.08
C HIS A 386 19.86 14.04 0.15
N LEU A 387 19.22 13.19 0.97
CA LEU A 387 19.66 11.81 1.15
C LEU A 387 19.54 11.01 -0.15
N ALA A 388 18.47 11.23 -0.92
CA ALA A 388 18.26 10.58 -2.21
C ALA A 388 19.28 10.98 -3.30
N GLU A 389 20.02 12.08 -3.10
CA GLU A 389 21.13 12.48 -3.98
C GLU A 389 22.44 11.73 -3.66
N LEU A 390 22.53 11.06 -2.51
CA LEU A 390 23.71 10.29 -2.14
C LEU A 390 23.82 9.00 -2.98
N PRO A 391 25.04 8.55 -3.32
CA PRO A 391 25.23 7.26 -3.97
C PRO A 391 24.70 6.11 -3.09
N PRO A 392 23.98 5.12 -3.67
CA PRO A 392 23.57 3.94 -2.93
C PRO A 392 24.78 3.10 -2.50
N ASP A 393 24.71 2.50 -1.31
CA ASP A 393 25.70 1.53 -0.82
C ASP A 393 25.23 0.09 -1.10
N GLU A 394 25.77 -0.50 -2.16
CA GLU A 394 25.48 -1.89 -2.58
C GLU A 394 26.40 -2.93 -1.93
N THR A 395 27.25 -2.54 -0.96
CA THR A 395 28.14 -3.52 -0.31
C THR A 395 27.34 -4.58 0.46
N PRO A 396 27.63 -5.89 0.32
CA PRO A 396 26.96 -6.91 1.14
C PRO A 396 27.25 -6.69 2.61
N ASP A 397 26.29 -7.03 3.48
CA ASP A 397 26.58 -7.00 4.90
C ASP A 397 27.51 -8.14 5.31
N PRO A 398 28.34 -7.93 6.35
CA PRO A 398 29.30 -8.96 6.79
C PRO A 398 28.64 -10.30 7.16
N GLU A 399 27.32 -10.32 7.38
CA GLU A 399 26.55 -11.53 7.71
C GLU A 399 26.00 -12.30 6.49
N ASP A 400 26.14 -11.76 5.26
CA ASP A 400 25.70 -12.41 4.02
C ASP A 400 26.84 -13.16 3.29
N GLY A 401 28.00 -13.33 3.93
CA GLY A 401 29.08 -14.19 3.43
C GLY A 401 28.77 -15.68 3.66
N PRO A 402 29.16 -16.60 2.76
CA PRO A 402 29.00 -18.03 3.03
C PRO A 402 29.73 -18.37 4.33
N ALA A 403 29.03 -19.04 5.25
CA ALA A 403 29.57 -19.46 6.54
C ALA A 403 30.96 -20.06 6.34
N ASP A 404 31.98 -19.43 6.96
CA ASP A 404 33.33 -19.97 6.98
C ASP A 404 33.29 -21.42 7.46
N PRO A 405 33.99 -22.35 6.80
CA PRO A 405 34.04 -23.74 7.26
C PRO A 405 34.64 -23.77 8.67
N PRO A 406 34.11 -24.61 9.58
CA PRO A 406 34.51 -24.60 10.98
C PRO A 406 36.02 -24.82 11.08
N ALA A 407 36.68 -23.90 11.80
CA ALA A 407 38.11 -23.95 12.07
C ALA A 407 38.50 -25.34 12.60
N ALA A 408 39.49 -25.94 11.95
CA ALA A 408 40.04 -27.22 12.34
C ALA A 408 40.49 -27.19 13.81
N VAL A 409 39.96 -28.12 14.58
CA VAL A 409 40.34 -28.36 15.98
C VAL A 409 41.83 -28.70 16.03
N HIS A 410 42.63 -27.76 16.52
CA HIS A 410 44.03 -28.00 16.86
C HIS A 410 44.12 -29.03 18.00
N THR A 411 44.69 -30.19 17.70
CA THR A 411 45.12 -31.17 18.70
C THR A 411 46.34 -30.61 19.45
N PRO A 412 46.36 -30.56 20.80
CA PRO A 412 47.55 -30.13 21.52
C PRO A 412 48.57 -31.27 21.58
N ALA A 413 49.78 -30.99 21.09
CA ALA A 413 50.94 -31.83 21.25
C ALA A 413 51.45 -31.78 22.71
N GLU A 414 51.92 -32.94 23.15
CA GLU A 414 52.51 -33.24 24.44
C GLU A 414 53.71 -32.31 24.77
N SER A 415 53.76 -31.80 26.00
CA SER A 415 55.04 -31.46 26.62
C SER A 415 55.02 -31.84 28.11
N GLN A 416 56.04 -32.61 28.48
CA GLN A 416 56.31 -33.11 29.83
C GLN A 416 56.85 -31.98 30.71
N GLY A 417 56.48 -31.97 32.00
CA GLY A 417 57.32 -31.31 33.01
C GLY A 417 56.62 -30.75 34.26
N GLN A 418 56.60 -31.59 35.30
CA GLN A 418 56.73 -31.26 36.74
C GLN A 418 55.63 -30.50 37.51
N ILE A 419 55.22 -31.18 38.60
CA ILE A 419 54.35 -30.80 39.73
C ILE A 419 55.20 -30.04 40.78
N PRO A 420 54.66 -29.08 41.58
CA PRO A 420 54.08 -29.38 42.92
C PRO A 420 52.76 -28.62 43.20
N ALA A 421 51.69 -29.27 43.63
CA ALA A 421 51.27 -29.51 45.03
C ALA A 421 50.79 -28.26 45.81
N GLN A 422 49.48 -28.17 46.10
CA GLN A 422 48.88 -28.17 47.47
C GLN A 422 47.40 -27.72 47.51
N ALA A 423 46.58 -28.51 48.22
CA ALA A 423 45.43 -28.15 49.10
C ALA A 423 44.23 -27.36 48.53
N GLN A 424 42.94 -27.59 48.85
CA GLN A 424 42.20 -28.47 49.76
C GLN A 424 40.68 -28.24 49.52
N VAL A 425 39.88 -29.32 49.53
CA VAL A 425 38.59 -29.50 50.26
C VAL A 425 37.25 -28.90 49.72
N SER A 426 36.29 -29.85 49.56
CA SER A 426 34.79 -29.80 49.71
C SER A 426 33.94 -28.99 48.72
N ASP A 427 32.74 -29.41 48.30
CA ASP A 427 31.83 -30.47 48.74
C ASP A 427 30.95 -31.00 47.58
N THR A 428 30.46 -32.21 47.80
CA THR A 428 29.59 -33.05 46.97
C THR A 428 28.11 -32.71 47.21
N VAL A 429 27.22 -32.79 46.18
CA VAL A 429 25.95 -33.54 46.25
C VAL A 429 25.54 -33.99 44.84
N ALA A 430 25.10 -35.25 44.76
CA ALA A 430 24.82 -36.03 43.55
C ALA A 430 23.34 -36.08 43.15
N ILE A 431 23.19 -36.49 41.88
CA ILE A 431 22.06 -36.91 41.02
C ILE A 431 21.07 -37.92 41.68
N PRO A 432 19.88 -38.21 41.09
CA PRO A 432 19.85 -39.27 40.06
C PRO A 432 18.89 -39.07 38.86
N VAL A 433 19.30 -39.70 37.77
CA VAL A 433 18.62 -40.00 36.50
C VAL A 433 17.63 -41.16 36.69
N VAL A 434 16.56 -41.20 35.88
CA VAL A 434 15.82 -42.43 35.57
C VAL A 434 15.71 -42.58 34.05
N SER A 435 16.08 -43.77 33.56
CA SER A 435 16.00 -44.24 32.17
C SER A 435 14.84 -45.24 32.00
N ALA A 436 14.35 -45.42 30.77
CA ALA A 436 13.74 -46.69 30.31
C ALA A 436 13.76 -46.81 28.76
N ASP A 437 14.54 -47.78 28.29
CA ASP A 437 14.39 -48.79 27.20
C ASP A 437 13.13 -48.79 26.28
N ALA A 438 13.02 -49.49 25.14
CA ALA A 438 13.86 -49.94 24.01
C ALA A 438 12.99 -50.89 23.10
N ARG A 439 12.89 -50.59 21.79
CA ARG A 439 12.82 -51.51 20.59
C ARG A 439 11.61 -52.47 20.35
N PRO A 440 11.48 -53.15 19.16
CA PRO A 440 11.82 -52.82 17.75
C PRO A 440 10.76 -53.28 16.69
N GLY A 441 10.94 -52.93 15.40
CA GLY A 441 10.20 -53.60 14.29
C GLY A 441 10.52 -53.15 12.85
N THR A 442 11.49 -53.82 12.20
CA THR A 442 11.59 -54.24 10.78
C THR A 442 11.29 -53.31 9.58
N ALA A 443 12.31 -53.15 8.73
CA ALA A 443 12.26 -52.79 7.30
C ALA A 443 12.40 -54.04 6.40
N PRO A 444 12.24 -53.90 5.06
CA PRO A 444 13.30 -54.38 4.16
C PRO A 444 13.67 -53.42 3.01
N GLN A 445 14.95 -53.52 2.62
CA GLN A 445 15.70 -52.80 1.58
C GLN A 445 15.31 -53.17 0.14
N GLN A 446 15.63 -52.26 -0.81
CA GLN A 446 16.18 -52.65 -2.12
C GLN A 446 17.19 -51.63 -2.70
N ASN A 447 18.41 -52.13 -2.92
CA ASN A 447 19.45 -51.85 -3.94
C ASN A 447 19.81 -50.42 -4.38
N GLN A 448 21.05 -50.02 -4.04
CA GLN A 448 21.90 -49.15 -4.87
C GLN A 448 23.13 -49.94 -5.34
N GLN A 449 23.39 -49.84 -6.65
CA GLN A 449 24.59 -50.33 -7.31
C GLN A 449 25.63 -49.20 -7.46
N ASN A 450 26.89 -49.61 -7.35
CA ASN A 450 28.13 -48.88 -7.57
C ASN A 450 28.22 -48.12 -8.90
N SER A 451 28.91 -46.97 -8.90
CA SER A 451 30.16 -46.81 -9.68
C SER A 451 30.89 -45.51 -9.34
N GLN A 452 32.20 -45.63 -9.12
CA GLN A 452 33.17 -44.57 -8.87
C GLN A 452 33.56 -43.82 -10.17
N GLY A 453 33.71 -42.50 -10.04
CA GLY A 453 34.90 -41.73 -10.42
C GLY A 453 35.25 -41.54 -11.90
N GLN A 454 35.27 -40.28 -12.35
CA GLN A 454 36.46 -39.65 -12.97
C GLN A 454 36.31 -38.13 -13.10
N GLN A 455 37.38 -37.42 -12.71
CA GLN A 455 37.61 -35.99 -12.84
C GLN A 455 37.85 -35.61 -14.32
N GLY A 456 37.43 -34.40 -14.73
CA GLY A 456 37.81 -33.85 -16.04
C GLY A 456 37.26 -32.44 -16.31
N GLN A 457 38.13 -31.45 -16.07
CA GLN A 457 38.30 -30.17 -16.81
C GLN A 457 37.09 -29.26 -17.08
N GLN A 458 37.08 -28.14 -16.35
CA GLN A 458 36.32 -26.93 -16.65
C GLN A 458 36.87 -26.24 -17.92
N GLY A 459 36.00 -26.03 -18.90
CA GLY A 459 36.20 -25.12 -20.03
C GLY A 459 35.43 -23.81 -19.78
N GLN A 460 36.16 -22.70 -19.82
CA GLN A 460 35.66 -21.33 -19.81
C GLN A 460 34.71 -21.10 -21.00
N GLN A 461 33.53 -20.52 -20.74
CA GLN A 461 32.73 -19.84 -21.76
C GLN A 461 32.44 -18.41 -21.27
N GLU A 462 33.03 -17.46 -21.99
CA GLU A 462 32.87 -16.02 -21.83
C GLU A 462 31.47 -15.59 -22.30
N HIS A 463 30.75 -14.85 -21.45
CA HIS A 463 29.56 -14.10 -21.86
C HIS A 463 29.97 -12.69 -22.35
N PRO A 464 29.44 -12.19 -23.47
CA PRO A 464 29.80 -10.87 -23.99
C PRO A 464 29.23 -9.74 -23.13
N ARG A 465 30.09 -8.78 -22.79
CA ARG A 465 29.75 -7.47 -22.22
C ARG A 465 29.01 -6.62 -23.26
N HIS A 466 27.88 -6.06 -22.87
CA HIS A 466 27.26 -4.92 -23.56
C HIS A 466 27.40 -3.68 -22.67
N ASP A 467 28.51 -2.97 -22.83
CA ASP A 467 28.61 -1.54 -22.52
C ASP A 467 27.96 -0.78 -23.68
N GLU A 468 26.87 -0.07 -23.42
CA GLU A 468 26.44 1.16 -24.12
C GLU A 468 25.14 1.68 -23.46
N THR A 469 25.27 2.34 -22.32
CA THR A 469 24.18 3.13 -21.72
C THR A 469 24.01 4.42 -22.51
N VAL A 470 23.01 4.46 -23.39
CA VAL A 470 22.57 5.71 -24.03
C VAL A 470 21.89 6.57 -22.96
N ALA A 471 22.45 7.74 -22.68
CA ALA A 471 21.86 8.74 -21.78
C ALA A 471 20.49 9.18 -22.31
N LEU A 472 19.42 8.79 -21.62
CA LEU A 472 18.07 9.29 -21.90
C LEU A 472 17.94 10.72 -21.39
N VAL A 473 17.68 11.62 -22.33
CA VAL A 473 17.38 13.04 -22.12
C VAL A 473 16.21 13.18 -21.13
N ARG A 474 16.44 13.84 -19.98
CA ARG A 474 15.39 14.23 -19.03
C ARG A 474 14.37 15.14 -19.74
N TYR A 475 13.25 14.56 -20.17
CA TYR A 475 12.12 15.29 -20.72
C TYR A 475 11.23 15.79 -19.57
N ALA A 476 11.26 17.10 -19.32
CA ALA A 476 10.36 17.77 -18.39
C ALA A 476 9.33 18.59 -19.19
N PRO A 477 8.09 18.11 -19.38
CA PRO A 477 7.07 18.93 -20.01
C PRO A 477 6.49 19.90 -18.99
N ARG A 478 6.77 21.20 -19.15
CA ARG A 478 5.89 22.25 -18.63
C ARG A 478 4.57 22.15 -19.42
N LEU A 479 3.57 21.51 -18.83
CA LEU A 479 2.21 21.50 -19.37
C LEU A 479 1.39 22.57 -18.64
N ASP A 480 0.91 23.52 -19.43
CA ASP A 480 -0.05 24.53 -18.99
C ASP A 480 -1.41 23.85 -18.72
N PRO A 481 -1.94 23.91 -17.48
CA PRO A 481 -3.16 23.19 -17.09
C PRO A 481 -4.44 23.66 -17.79
N PHE A 482 -4.38 24.69 -18.64
CA PHE A 482 -5.52 25.21 -19.40
C PHE A 482 -5.43 24.97 -20.91
N GLN A 483 -4.43 24.24 -21.40
CA GLN A 483 -4.29 23.96 -22.83
C GLN A 483 -5.23 22.82 -23.28
N PRO A 484 -6.10 23.02 -24.29
CA PRO A 484 -6.89 21.93 -24.86
C PRO A 484 -5.99 20.93 -25.62
N TYR A 485 -6.37 19.64 -25.58
CA TYR A 485 -5.59 18.53 -26.15
C TYR A 485 -5.37 18.67 -27.68
N PRO A 486 -4.19 18.29 -28.22
CA PRO A 486 -3.95 18.27 -29.66
C PRO A 486 -4.74 17.16 -30.38
N GLU A 487 -5.32 17.45 -31.55
CA GLU A 487 -6.09 16.50 -32.39
C GLU A 487 -5.34 15.20 -32.73
N ALA A 488 -4.00 15.23 -32.75
CA ALA A 488 -3.17 14.05 -32.97
C ALA A 488 -3.32 12.96 -31.88
N TYR A 489 -3.76 13.34 -30.67
CA TYR A 489 -4.01 12.43 -29.56
C TYR A 489 -5.32 11.65 -29.73
N GLU A 490 -6.38 12.30 -30.23
CA GLU A 490 -7.68 11.66 -30.48
C GLU A 490 -7.62 10.66 -31.64
N GLN A 491 -6.83 10.96 -32.68
CA GLN A 491 -6.69 10.08 -33.85
C GLN A 491 -6.02 8.73 -33.52
N ARG A 492 -5.14 8.69 -32.51
CA ARG A 492 -4.44 7.47 -32.11
C ARG A 492 -5.36 6.45 -31.40
N TYR A 493 -6.45 6.91 -30.78
CA TYR A 493 -7.42 6.06 -30.07
C TYR A 493 -8.61 5.60 -30.92
N GLN A 494 -8.74 6.06 -32.16
CA GLN A 494 -9.79 5.61 -33.08
C GLN A 494 -9.40 4.38 -33.91
N GLN A 495 -8.14 3.95 -33.88
CA GLN A 495 -7.68 2.80 -34.65
C GLN A 495 -7.72 1.52 -33.79
N ARG A 496 -8.71 0.65 -34.04
CA ARG A 496 -8.76 -0.72 -33.50
C ARG A 496 -7.61 -1.56 -34.08
N PRO A 497 -6.85 -2.32 -33.29
CA PRO A 497 -6.00 -3.38 -33.83
C PRO A 497 -6.86 -4.51 -34.41
N ALA A 498 -6.42 -5.11 -35.50
CA ALA A 498 -7.07 -6.28 -36.10
C ALA A 498 -7.01 -7.49 -35.15
N ALA A 499 -8.10 -8.26 -35.09
CA ALA A 499 -8.18 -9.46 -34.26
C ALA A 499 -7.16 -10.52 -34.72
N GLY A 500 -6.37 -11.03 -33.77
CA GLY A 500 -5.49 -12.18 -33.99
C GLY A 500 -6.29 -13.49 -34.19
N PRO A 501 -5.64 -14.56 -34.68
CA PRO A 501 -6.30 -15.83 -34.96
C PRO A 501 -6.80 -16.51 -33.67
N PRO A 502 -7.88 -17.31 -33.74
CA PRO A 502 -8.49 -17.94 -32.56
C PRO A 502 -7.57 -18.99 -31.92
N ARG A 503 -7.54 -18.98 -30.58
CA ARG A 503 -6.74 -19.88 -29.72
C ARG A 503 -7.55 -21.15 -29.38
N GLU A 504 -6.87 -22.30 -29.23
CA GLU A 504 -7.51 -23.57 -28.83
C GLU A 504 -7.92 -23.60 -27.33
N ARG A 505 -8.96 -24.38 -27.05
CA ARG A 505 -9.81 -24.36 -25.84
C ARG A 505 -9.16 -25.08 -24.64
N GLY A 506 -9.19 -24.45 -23.46
CA GLY A 506 -8.68 -25.02 -22.20
C GLY A 506 -9.69 -25.87 -21.42
N LEU A 507 -9.20 -26.79 -20.59
CA LEU A 507 -9.95 -27.88 -19.90
C LEU A 507 -11.01 -27.46 -18.85
N PHE A 508 -11.22 -26.16 -18.60
CA PHE A 508 -12.15 -25.67 -17.56
C PHE A 508 -13.05 -24.50 -18.04
N GLU A 509 -13.41 -24.44 -19.32
CA GLU A 509 -14.49 -23.55 -19.77
C GLU A 509 -15.89 -24.13 -19.45
N PRO A 510 -16.84 -23.34 -18.89
CA PRO A 510 -18.22 -23.79 -18.71
C PRO A 510 -18.92 -24.09 -20.04
N VAL A 511 -19.80 -25.10 -20.04
CA VAL A 511 -20.63 -25.47 -21.20
C VAL A 511 -21.55 -24.31 -21.56
N GLN A 512 -21.37 -23.73 -22.76
CA GLN A 512 -22.36 -22.84 -23.37
C GLN A 512 -23.64 -23.64 -23.66
N MET A 513 -24.71 -23.34 -22.93
CA MET A 513 -26.05 -23.80 -23.28
C MET A 513 -26.44 -23.23 -24.66
N PRO A 514 -27.06 -24.02 -25.55
CA PRO A 514 -27.49 -23.51 -26.85
C PRO A 514 -28.54 -22.39 -26.67
N GLU A 515 -28.34 -21.28 -27.38
CA GLU A 515 -29.29 -20.16 -27.41
C GLU A 515 -30.68 -20.65 -27.91
N PRO A 516 -31.79 -20.16 -27.35
CA PRO A 516 -33.11 -20.48 -27.85
C PRO A 516 -33.28 -19.93 -29.27
N THR A 517 -33.65 -20.83 -30.19
CA THR A 517 -33.95 -20.58 -31.61
C THR A 517 -34.87 -19.37 -31.81
N GLN A 518 -34.39 -18.38 -32.56
CA GLN A 518 -35.19 -17.26 -33.05
C GLN A 518 -36.24 -17.77 -34.05
N GLU A 519 -37.53 -17.61 -33.73
CA GLU A 519 -38.61 -17.72 -34.72
C GLU A 519 -38.48 -16.57 -35.74
N GLN A 520 -38.30 -16.96 -37.01
CA GLN A 520 -38.25 -16.05 -38.14
C GLN A 520 -39.63 -15.41 -38.37
N THR A 521 -39.71 -14.07 -38.35
CA THR A 521 -40.85 -13.32 -38.88
C THR A 521 -40.42 -12.58 -40.16
N PRO A 522 -41.23 -12.53 -41.24
CA PRO A 522 -40.74 -12.18 -42.57
C PRO A 522 -40.61 -10.66 -42.80
N ALA A 523 -39.67 -10.28 -43.66
CA ALA A 523 -39.38 -8.91 -44.06
C ALA A 523 -40.54 -8.23 -44.84
N PRO A 524 -40.84 -6.94 -44.61
CA PRO A 524 -41.73 -6.17 -45.48
C PRO A 524 -40.99 -5.66 -46.73
N GLN A 525 -41.67 -5.79 -47.87
CA GLN A 525 -41.26 -5.33 -49.20
C GLN A 525 -41.29 -3.80 -49.34
N SER A 526 -40.38 -3.32 -50.19
CA SER A 526 -40.08 -1.93 -50.57
C SER A 526 -41.18 -1.20 -51.37
N ALA A 527 -41.28 0.12 -51.16
CA ALA A 527 -41.91 1.08 -52.08
C ALA A 527 -41.11 2.42 -52.10
N PRO A 528 -41.16 3.21 -53.19
CA PRO A 528 -39.97 3.81 -53.80
C PRO A 528 -39.71 5.31 -53.49
N GLN A 529 -38.45 5.72 -53.68
CA GLN A 529 -37.98 7.11 -53.70
C GLN A 529 -38.56 7.91 -54.89
N PRO A 530 -38.63 9.25 -54.76
CA PRO A 530 -38.41 10.16 -55.88
C PRO A 530 -37.11 10.95 -55.73
N GLY A 531 -36.44 11.13 -56.86
CA GLY A 531 -35.14 11.75 -57.01
C GLY A 531 -35.13 13.28 -57.09
N SER A 532 -33.90 13.76 -56.94
CA SER A 532 -33.27 15.04 -57.27
C SER A 532 -33.96 16.06 -58.20
N SER A 533 -33.84 17.35 -57.85
CA SER A 533 -33.48 18.41 -58.79
C SER A 533 -32.90 19.65 -58.09
N GLN A 534 -31.89 20.24 -58.71
CA GLN A 534 -30.92 21.23 -58.25
C GLN A 534 -31.36 22.71 -58.60
N PRO A 535 -30.54 23.78 -58.48
CA PRO A 535 -30.91 25.07 -57.84
C PRO A 535 -31.00 26.31 -58.77
N GLY A 536 -31.39 27.47 -58.23
CA GLY A 536 -31.29 28.79 -58.90
C GLY A 536 -31.94 29.97 -58.12
N PRO A 537 -31.63 31.26 -58.43
CA PRO A 537 -30.96 32.17 -57.47
C PRO A 537 -31.52 33.63 -57.35
N TYR A 538 -30.89 34.42 -56.46
CA TYR A 538 -30.79 35.91 -56.38
C TYR A 538 -31.86 36.80 -55.71
N GLY A 539 -31.36 37.78 -54.93
CA GLY A 539 -31.95 39.10 -54.61
C GLY A 539 -31.82 39.51 -53.12
N SER A 540 -30.70 40.00 -52.58
CA SER A 540 -30.11 41.36 -52.59
C SER A 540 -31.00 42.51 -52.07
N GLY A 541 -30.59 43.21 -51.00
CA GLY A 541 -31.07 44.56 -50.66
C GLY A 541 -30.97 45.06 -49.19
N ASP A 542 -29.75 45.23 -48.66
CA ASP A 542 -29.14 46.45 -48.04
C ASP A 542 -29.84 47.36 -46.98
N PRO A 543 -29.11 48.29 -46.27
CA PRO A 543 -29.14 48.44 -44.80
C PRO A 543 -29.29 49.91 -44.28
N ALA A 544 -29.32 50.12 -42.96
CA ALA A 544 -28.90 51.37 -42.22
C ALA A 544 -29.18 51.19 -40.71
N GLN A 545 -28.20 51.11 -39.81
CA GLN A 545 -27.48 52.19 -39.08
C GLN A 545 -28.34 53.09 -38.16
N HIS A 546 -28.22 52.92 -36.83
CA HIS A 546 -27.56 53.89 -35.91
C HIS A 546 -27.64 53.49 -34.41
N HIS A 547 -26.51 53.75 -33.72
CA HIS A 547 -26.12 53.68 -32.30
C HIS A 547 -26.94 54.58 -31.31
N PRO A 548 -26.54 54.79 -30.02
CA PRO A 548 -26.53 53.86 -28.88
C PRO A 548 -27.15 54.52 -27.60
N SER A 549 -27.28 53.82 -26.47
CA SER A 549 -27.20 54.43 -25.11
C SER A 549 -27.19 53.39 -23.99
N SER A 550 -26.36 53.71 -22.99
CA SER A 550 -26.09 53.07 -21.70
C SER A 550 -27.22 53.16 -20.67
N HIS A 551 -27.34 52.18 -19.76
CA HIS A 551 -27.65 52.32 -18.31
C HIS A 551 -27.63 50.90 -17.68
N GLN A 552 -26.70 50.60 -16.78
CA GLN A 552 -26.76 50.69 -15.31
C GLN A 552 -27.51 49.55 -14.60
N GLN A 553 -26.82 48.96 -13.61
CA GLN A 553 -27.21 47.90 -12.68
C GLN A 553 -28.56 48.14 -11.99
N PRO A 554 -29.25 47.07 -11.56
CA PRO A 554 -30.17 47.15 -10.44
C PRO A 554 -29.57 46.55 -9.15
N HIS A 555 -29.82 47.29 -8.08
CA HIS A 555 -29.47 47.04 -6.69
C HIS A 555 -30.14 45.80 -6.09
N HIS A 556 -29.43 45.16 -5.16
CA HIS A 556 -29.97 44.25 -4.14
C HIS A 556 -30.90 44.98 -3.17
N PRO A 557 -32.02 44.38 -2.75
CA PRO A 557 -32.71 44.75 -1.52
C PRO A 557 -32.22 43.91 -0.34
N GLU A 558 -31.83 44.60 0.73
CA GLU A 558 -31.61 44.07 2.07
C GLU A 558 -32.90 43.44 2.63
N TYR A 559 -32.76 42.30 3.32
CA TYR A 559 -33.77 41.77 4.25
C TYR A 559 -33.22 41.81 5.69
N PRO A 560 -34.08 42.06 6.70
CA PRO A 560 -33.65 42.49 8.02
C PRO A 560 -33.22 41.33 8.92
N GLN A 561 -32.26 41.63 9.79
CA GLN A 561 -31.86 40.78 10.92
C GLN A 561 -33.03 40.58 11.91
N LEU A 562 -33.26 39.34 12.31
CA LEU A 562 -34.11 38.98 13.45
C LEU A 562 -33.23 38.61 14.66
N PRO A 563 -33.69 38.87 15.90
CA PRO A 563 -32.83 39.01 17.05
C PRO A 563 -32.52 37.71 17.78
N HIS A 564 -31.34 37.70 18.38
CA HIS A 564 -30.87 36.77 19.39
C HIS A 564 -31.92 36.45 20.47
N SER A 565 -32.11 35.15 20.72
CA SER A 565 -32.65 34.64 21.99
C SER A 565 -31.55 33.86 22.72
N PRO A 566 -31.25 34.18 23.99
CA PRO A 566 -30.25 33.47 24.79
C PRO A 566 -30.93 32.37 25.63
N ASN A 567 -30.27 31.21 25.80
CA ASN A 567 -30.36 30.35 27.00
C ASN A 567 -29.56 29.04 26.82
N PRO A 568 -29.17 28.34 27.90
CA PRO A 568 -28.02 28.71 28.71
C PRO A 568 -27.02 27.54 28.81
N SER A 569 -25.85 27.88 29.31
CA SER A 569 -24.81 26.97 29.80
C SER A 569 -25.33 26.03 30.89
N HIS A 570 -25.23 24.72 30.65
CA HIS A 570 -25.17 23.73 31.72
C HIS A 570 -24.00 22.78 31.49
N SER A 571 -22.90 23.09 32.16
CA SER A 571 -21.85 22.17 32.57
C SER A 571 -22.43 21.19 33.60
N VAL A 572 -22.38 19.89 33.30
CA VAL A 572 -22.64 18.82 34.27
C VAL A 572 -21.41 17.91 34.28
N ALA A 573 -20.65 18.00 35.36
CA ALA A 573 -19.73 16.96 35.83
C ALA A 573 -20.34 16.35 37.12
N PRO A 574 -19.97 15.13 37.51
CA PRO A 574 -20.88 14.18 38.16
C PRO A 574 -20.95 14.39 39.67
N GLN A 575 -22.14 14.14 40.24
CA GLN A 575 -22.32 13.91 41.67
C GLN A 575 -22.87 12.50 41.89
N ASN A 576 -22.17 11.76 42.75
CA ASN A 576 -22.69 10.63 43.50
C ASN A 576 -22.54 11.06 44.97
N PRO A 577 -23.61 11.01 45.80
CA PRO A 577 -23.68 9.90 46.76
C PRO A 577 -25.10 9.47 47.16
N GLY A 578 -25.27 8.15 47.31
CA GLY A 578 -25.73 7.53 48.55
C GLY A 578 -27.10 7.92 49.15
N GLU A 579 -28.05 6.99 48.96
CA GLU A 579 -28.95 6.44 49.99
C GLU A 579 -30.22 7.22 50.45
N PRO A 580 -31.25 6.49 50.96
CA PRO A 580 -32.61 6.58 50.41
C PRO A 580 -33.67 7.12 51.39
N ARG A 581 -34.79 7.59 50.84
CA ARG A 581 -36.15 7.37 51.37
C ARG A 581 -37.22 7.73 50.36
#